data_AF-A0A256ZS84-F1
#
_entry.id   AF-A0A256ZS84-F1
#
_cell.length_a   1.000
_cell.length_b   1.000
_cell.length_c   1.000
_cell.angle_alpha   90.00
_cell.angle_beta   90.00
_cell.angle_gamma   90.00
#
_symmetry.space_group_name_H-M   'P 1'
#
loop_
_entity.id
_entity.type
_entity.pdbx_description
1 polymer ?
#
loop_
_entity_poly.entity_id
_entity_poly.type
_entity_poly.pdbx_seq_one_letter_code
_entity_poly.pdbx_strand_id
1 'polypeptide(L)'
;MAQQINLDLLRCIEELEYRYLNKLDEMIKNNISNIVSAFKRRFLIYKDWINYLETERKRLTDLGIGAERVFWKIISNSFYDWCPVALFIGSNLFFETAEAFINIDVKTVYVDNLRDYMGLVEVGDAQTSYPMTKTYGALEPFKPKIKPYYNVNGVRKYSLAYFIQIVYEKPEIIMSMNLDQGPIAILLISMPNGMLYDIYGDEIVRYPKSYITREGRRIRPANYRYYYSEEPCYKLLQSKPCNYRIRLYFNEKYNGYYREGLYLRITPHIIASLKRRCNNHDCNLFYFSIS
;
A
#
# COMPACT_ATOMS: atom_id res chain seq x y z
N MET A 1 2.96 28.00 -22.82
CA MET A 1 4.19 27.95 -22.00
C MET A 1 3.89 27.54 -20.56
N ALA A 2 3.07 28.27 -19.80
CA ALA A 2 2.71 27.90 -18.42
C ALA A 2 2.04 26.51 -18.27
N GLN A 3 1.13 26.14 -19.19
CA GLN A 3 0.47 24.84 -19.18
C GLN A 3 1.43 23.67 -19.50
N GLN A 4 2.42 23.90 -20.36
CA GLN A 4 3.46 22.92 -20.66
C GLN A 4 4.42 22.73 -19.48
N ILE A 5 4.85 23.84 -18.86
CA ILE A 5 5.69 23.83 -17.64
C ILE A 5 5.00 23.06 -16.51
N ASN A 6 3.67 23.18 -16.39
CA ASN A 6 2.91 22.43 -15.39
C ASN A 6 2.91 20.92 -15.70
N LEU A 7 2.71 20.53 -16.96
CA LEU A 7 2.70 19.12 -17.36
C LEU A 7 4.07 18.45 -17.17
N ASP A 8 5.16 19.14 -17.53
CA ASP A 8 6.53 18.65 -17.35
C ASP A 8 6.84 18.43 -15.85
N LEU A 9 6.40 19.35 -14.99
CA LEU A 9 6.52 19.21 -13.54
C LEU A 9 5.77 17.98 -13.02
N LEU A 10 4.50 17.79 -13.43
CA LEU A 10 3.70 16.64 -13.03
C LEU A 10 4.33 15.32 -13.50
N ARG A 11 4.87 15.29 -14.72
CA ARG A 11 5.61 14.14 -15.22
C ARG A 11 6.85 13.87 -14.37
N CYS A 12 7.64 14.87 -14.00
CA CYS A 12 8.79 14.70 -13.10
C CYS A 12 8.40 14.12 -11.73
N ILE A 13 7.27 14.54 -11.17
CA ILE A 13 6.75 13.96 -9.91
C ILE A 13 6.43 12.48 -10.11
N GLU A 14 5.78 12.14 -11.21
CA GLU A 14 5.43 10.76 -11.51
C GLU A 14 6.67 9.87 -11.79
N GLU A 15 7.69 10.41 -12.48
CA GLU A 15 8.99 9.75 -12.67
C GLU A 15 9.67 9.48 -11.33
N LEU A 16 9.55 10.41 -10.38
CA LEU A 16 10.09 10.24 -9.03
C LEU A 16 9.33 9.14 -8.27
N GLU A 17 8.00 9.11 -8.33
CA GLU A 17 7.18 8.02 -7.76
C GLU A 17 7.60 6.65 -8.31
N TYR A 18 7.79 6.55 -9.62
CA TYR A 18 8.20 5.30 -10.26
C TYR A 18 9.60 4.85 -9.83
N ARG A 19 10.54 5.78 -9.76
CA ARG A 19 11.92 5.50 -9.35
C ARG A 19 12.00 4.97 -7.92
N TYR A 20 11.26 5.59 -6.99
CA TYR A 20 11.22 5.15 -5.60
C TYR A 20 10.42 3.85 -5.41
N LEU A 21 9.36 3.62 -6.21
CA LEU A 21 8.70 2.32 -6.26
C LEU A 21 9.70 1.22 -6.65
N ASN A 22 10.54 1.46 -7.68
CA ASN A 22 11.54 0.49 -8.11
C ASN A 22 12.64 0.25 -7.07
N LYS A 23 13.11 1.30 -6.38
CA LYS A 23 14.05 1.15 -5.25
C LYS A 23 13.45 0.25 -4.15
N LEU A 24 12.20 0.51 -3.76
CA LEU A 24 11.50 -0.29 -2.75
C LEU A 24 11.25 -1.73 -3.23
N ASP A 25 10.93 -1.92 -4.52
CA ASP A 25 10.76 -3.22 -5.15
C ASP A 25 12.05 -4.06 -5.10
N GLU A 26 13.18 -3.48 -5.50
CA GLU A 26 14.49 -4.13 -5.42
C GLU A 26 14.86 -4.48 -3.97
N MET A 27 14.58 -3.59 -3.02
CA MET A 27 14.79 -3.85 -1.60
C MET A 27 13.96 -5.04 -1.11
N ILE A 28 12.67 -5.12 -1.47
CA ILE A 28 11.81 -6.24 -1.09
C ILE A 28 12.32 -7.54 -1.71
N LYS A 29 12.66 -7.55 -3.02
CA LYS A 29 13.24 -8.73 -3.71
C LYS A 29 14.46 -9.28 -3.00
N ASN A 30 15.41 -8.40 -2.70
CA ASN A 30 16.69 -8.80 -2.10
C ASN A 30 16.53 -9.28 -0.65
N ASN A 31 15.45 -8.90 0.03
CA ASN A 31 15.21 -9.24 1.43
C ASN A 31 14.03 -10.19 1.64
N ILE A 32 13.43 -10.75 0.58
CA ILE A 32 12.14 -11.43 0.69
C ILE A 32 12.17 -12.63 1.64
N SER A 33 13.25 -13.42 1.61
CA SER A 33 13.46 -14.54 2.54
C SER A 33 13.55 -14.06 3.99
N ASN A 34 14.23 -12.93 4.24
CA ASN A 34 14.33 -12.34 5.57
C ASN A 34 12.98 -11.80 6.06
N ILE A 35 12.19 -11.17 5.18
CA ILE A 35 10.83 -10.68 5.48
C ILE A 35 9.94 -11.86 5.90
N VAL A 36 9.86 -12.90 5.06
CA VAL A 36 9.02 -14.07 5.29
C VAL A 36 9.47 -14.81 6.55
N SER A 37 10.78 -15.00 6.74
CA SER A 37 11.33 -15.64 7.95
C SER A 37 10.96 -14.85 9.21
N ALA A 38 11.10 -13.52 9.20
CA ALA A 38 10.73 -12.68 10.34
C ALA A 38 9.23 -12.79 10.69
N PHE A 39 8.34 -12.86 9.69
CA PHE A 39 6.92 -13.08 9.93
C PHE A 39 6.64 -14.48 10.51
N LYS A 40 7.33 -15.51 10.02
CA LYS A 40 7.18 -16.89 10.50
C LYS A 40 7.61 -17.05 11.96
N ARG A 41 8.62 -16.29 12.42
CA ARG A 41 9.10 -16.36 13.81
C ARG A 41 8.02 -16.11 14.87
N ARG A 42 6.93 -15.39 14.54
CA ARG A 42 5.81 -15.21 15.48
C ARG A 42 5.14 -16.53 15.89
N PHE A 43 5.22 -17.56 15.05
CA PHE A 43 4.66 -18.87 15.35
C PHE A 43 5.50 -19.70 16.33
N LEU A 44 6.79 -19.36 16.52
CA LEU A 44 7.65 -20.02 17.52
C LEU A 44 7.14 -19.83 18.95
N ILE A 45 6.43 -18.72 19.18
CA ILE A 45 5.85 -18.34 20.47
C ILE A 45 4.31 -18.25 20.38
N TYR A 46 3.69 -18.90 19.39
CA TYR A 46 2.24 -18.83 19.13
C TYR A 46 1.39 -19.08 20.38
N LYS A 47 1.72 -20.14 21.12
CA LYS A 47 0.99 -20.55 22.33
C LYS A 47 1.03 -19.50 23.43
N ASP A 48 2.07 -18.65 23.44
CA ASP A 48 2.27 -17.65 24.48
C ASP A 48 1.45 -16.38 24.21
N TRP A 49 1.18 -16.04 22.94
CA TRP A 49 0.51 -14.78 22.61
C TRP A 49 -0.95 -14.91 22.12
N ILE A 50 -1.38 -16.09 21.63
CA ILE A 50 -2.67 -16.23 20.95
C ILE A 50 -3.86 -15.80 21.81
N ASN A 51 -3.86 -16.14 23.10
CA ASN A 51 -4.96 -15.78 24.02
C ASN A 51 -5.09 -14.26 24.25
N TYR A 52 -4.02 -13.49 24.01
CA TYR A 52 -4.08 -12.02 24.07
C TYR A 52 -4.78 -11.43 22.85
N LEU A 53 -4.72 -12.11 21.68
CA LEU A 53 -5.43 -11.65 20.49
C LEU A 53 -6.95 -11.72 20.68
N GLU A 54 -7.44 -12.79 21.30
CA GLU A 54 -8.88 -12.99 21.56
C GLU A 54 -9.46 -11.97 22.55
N THR A 55 -8.63 -11.47 23.47
CA THR A 55 -9.05 -10.53 24.51
C THR A 55 -8.91 -9.06 24.08
N GLU A 56 -8.01 -8.75 23.14
CA GLU A 56 -7.84 -7.40 22.58
C GLU A 56 -8.86 -7.07 21.47
N ARG A 57 -10.08 -6.67 21.86
CA ARG A 57 -11.17 -6.25 20.93
C ARG A 57 -10.81 -5.12 19.94
N LYS A 58 -9.67 -4.45 20.08
CA LYS A 58 -9.25 -3.29 19.26
C LYS A 58 -8.26 -3.63 18.15
N ARG A 59 -7.61 -4.81 18.15
CA ARG A 59 -6.67 -5.17 17.09
C ARG A 59 -7.39 -5.88 15.96
N LEU A 60 -7.24 -5.34 14.75
CA LEU A 60 -7.85 -5.91 13.54
C LEU A 60 -7.08 -7.15 13.04
N THR A 61 -5.78 -7.25 13.31
CA THR A 61 -4.89 -8.32 12.82
C THR A 61 -3.74 -8.60 13.78
N ASP A 62 -3.22 -9.84 13.82
CA ASP A 62 -2.08 -10.23 14.66
C ASP A 62 -0.72 -9.70 14.16
N LEU A 63 -0.61 -9.44 12.85
CA LEU A 63 0.67 -9.16 12.22
C LEU A 63 1.01 -7.65 12.15
N GLY A 64 0.04 -6.74 12.25
CA GLY A 64 0.21 -5.32 11.91
C GLY A 64 1.44 -4.64 12.51
N ILE A 65 1.52 -4.56 13.85
CA ILE A 65 2.65 -3.93 14.56
C ILE A 65 3.97 -4.66 14.27
N GLY A 66 3.92 -5.99 14.17
CA GLY A 66 5.10 -6.80 13.87
C GLY A 66 5.65 -6.53 12.47
N ALA A 67 4.76 -6.37 11.48
CA ALA A 67 5.13 -6.09 10.10
C ALA A 67 5.81 -4.73 9.95
N GLU A 68 5.31 -3.70 10.63
CA GLU A 68 5.94 -2.38 10.64
C GLU A 68 7.38 -2.44 11.16
N ARG A 69 7.64 -3.18 12.25
CA ARG A 69 8.99 -3.36 12.80
C ARG A 69 9.93 -4.05 11.82
N VAL A 70 9.44 -5.07 11.11
CA VAL A 70 10.23 -5.78 10.10
C VAL A 70 10.60 -4.84 8.95
N PHE A 71 9.63 -4.12 8.39
CA PHE A 71 9.90 -3.19 7.30
C PHE A 71 10.75 -2.01 7.72
N TRP A 72 10.56 -1.47 8.92
CA TRP A 72 11.44 -0.43 9.47
C TRP A 72 12.90 -0.92 9.47
N LYS A 73 13.17 -2.11 10.02
CA LYS A 73 14.54 -2.66 10.08
C LYS A 73 15.13 -2.84 8.68
N ILE A 74 14.36 -3.39 7.75
CA ILE A 74 14.86 -3.70 6.41
C ILE A 74 15.14 -2.42 5.63
N ILE A 75 14.24 -1.44 5.68
CA ILE A 75 14.41 -0.14 5.01
C ILE A 75 15.63 0.59 5.58
N SER A 76 15.74 0.69 6.91
CA SER A 76 16.88 1.35 7.57
C SER A 76 18.22 0.68 7.26
N ASN A 77 18.24 -0.63 7.05
CA ASN A 77 19.45 -1.36 6.65
C ASN A 77 19.75 -1.28 5.15
N SER A 78 18.74 -1.03 4.31
CA SER A 78 18.88 -0.99 2.85
C SER A 78 19.20 0.41 2.34
N PHE A 79 18.75 1.45 3.04
CA PHE A 79 18.84 2.84 2.61
C PHE A 79 19.44 3.73 3.71
N TYR A 80 20.77 3.77 3.77
CA TYR A 80 21.48 4.58 4.76
C TYR A 80 21.29 6.09 4.59
N ASP A 81 20.94 6.54 3.38
CA ASP A 81 20.68 7.94 3.02
C ASP A 81 19.23 8.38 3.26
N TRP A 82 18.37 7.47 3.75
CA TRP A 82 16.99 7.78 4.09
C TRP A 82 16.88 8.11 5.58
N CYS A 83 16.80 9.40 5.89
CA CYS A 83 16.74 9.89 7.26
C CYS A 83 15.32 9.74 7.83
N PRO A 84 15.09 9.01 8.92
CA PRO A 84 13.77 8.93 9.53
C PRO A 84 13.33 10.30 10.05
N VAL A 85 12.07 10.66 9.85
CA VAL A 85 11.51 11.93 10.29
C VAL A 85 10.54 11.72 11.43
N ALA A 86 10.80 12.34 12.58
CA ALA A 86 9.92 12.31 13.74
C ALA A 86 8.74 13.31 13.60
N LEU A 87 7.90 13.11 12.59
CA LEU A 87 6.70 13.91 12.38
C LEU A 87 5.53 13.40 13.22
N PHE A 88 4.76 14.32 13.81
CA PHE A 88 3.49 14.02 14.47
C PHE A 88 2.40 13.55 13.47
N ILE A 89 2.60 13.81 12.17
CA ILE A 89 1.67 13.49 11.08
C ILE A 89 2.43 12.69 10.03
N GLY A 90 1.99 11.48 9.75
CA GLY A 90 2.59 10.57 8.78
C GLY A 90 2.19 9.13 9.04
N SER A 91 2.56 8.22 8.14
CA SER A 91 2.57 6.79 8.44
C SER A 91 3.70 6.45 9.39
N ASN A 92 3.67 5.23 9.94
CA ASN A 92 4.69 4.76 10.88
C ASN A 92 6.11 4.74 10.29
N LEU A 93 6.23 4.68 8.96
CA LEU A 93 7.50 4.73 8.24
C LEU A 93 7.53 6.01 7.40
N PHE A 94 8.25 7.02 7.88
CA PHE A 94 8.39 8.32 7.22
C PHE A 94 9.86 8.72 7.14
N PHE A 95 10.35 8.94 5.92
CA PHE A 95 11.77 9.22 5.66
C PHE A 95 11.95 10.48 4.81
N GLU A 96 13.01 11.21 5.06
CA GLU A 96 13.55 12.26 4.20
C GLU A 96 14.70 11.68 3.38
N THR A 97 14.73 12.04 2.11
CA THR A 97 15.82 11.72 1.18
C THR A 97 16.35 13.00 0.56
N ALA A 98 17.35 12.93 -0.31
CA ALA A 98 17.83 14.10 -1.05
C ALA A 98 16.70 14.78 -1.88
N GLU A 99 15.76 14.00 -2.43
CA GLU A 99 14.79 14.46 -3.43
C GLU A 99 13.34 14.54 -2.90
N ALA A 100 13.00 13.76 -1.88
CA ALA A 100 11.61 13.53 -1.48
C ALA A 100 11.44 13.19 0.00
N PHE A 101 10.22 13.37 0.48
CA PHE A 101 9.72 12.69 1.67
C PHE A 101 8.99 11.41 1.25
N ILE A 102 9.40 10.28 1.82
CA ILE A 102 8.87 8.95 1.52
C ILE A 102 8.00 8.49 2.68
N ASN A 103 6.70 8.44 2.46
CA ASN A 103 5.72 7.98 3.42
C ASN A 103 5.27 6.57 3.06
N ILE A 104 5.49 5.60 3.95
CA ILE A 104 5.18 4.18 3.73
C ILE A 104 4.22 3.71 4.82
N ASP A 105 3.07 3.17 4.40
CA ASP A 105 2.11 2.56 5.31
C ASP A 105 2.09 1.04 5.13
N VAL A 106 2.26 0.30 6.21
CA VAL A 106 2.17 -1.17 6.19
C VAL A 106 0.75 -1.58 6.59
N LYS A 107 0.06 -2.28 5.70
CA LYS A 107 -1.30 -2.79 5.92
C LYS A 107 -1.26 -4.31 6.00
N THR A 108 -1.89 -4.88 7.00
CA THR A 108 -2.08 -6.32 7.14
C THR A 108 -3.57 -6.64 7.01
N VAL A 109 -3.88 -7.73 6.32
CA VAL A 109 -5.27 -8.14 6.07
C VAL A 109 -5.38 -9.66 6.01
N TYR A 110 -6.41 -10.19 6.67
CA TYR A 110 -6.76 -11.59 6.53
C TYR A 110 -7.39 -11.86 5.18
N VAL A 111 -7.08 -13.02 4.61
CA VAL A 111 -7.49 -13.40 3.26
C VAL A 111 -9.01 -13.49 3.08
N ASP A 112 -9.76 -13.77 4.15
CA ASP A 112 -11.22 -13.80 4.15
C ASP A 112 -11.86 -12.40 4.07
N ASN A 113 -11.09 -11.33 4.28
CA ASN A 113 -11.53 -9.95 4.11
C ASN A 113 -11.20 -9.38 2.72
N LEU A 114 -11.75 -10.02 1.69
CA LEU A 114 -11.52 -9.71 0.27
C LEU A 114 -11.73 -8.23 -0.10
N ARG A 115 -12.69 -7.57 0.56
CA ARG A 115 -13.06 -6.17 0.31
C ARG A 115 -11.95 -5.17 0.65
N ASP A 116 -10.91 -5.60 1.36
CA ASP A 116 -9.85 -4.72 1.84
C ASP A 116 -8.55 -4.81 1.04
N TYR A 117 -8.44 -5.74 0.07
CA TYR A 117 -7.21 -5.91 -0.73
C TYR A 117 -7.41 -6.23 -2.22
N MET A 118 -8.64 -6.49 -2.67
CA MET A 118 -8.91 -6.77 -4.08
C MET A 118 -8.89 -5.49 -4.94
N GLY A 119 -7.69 -5.07 -5.36
CA GLY A 119 -7.54 -3.94 -6.27
C GLY A 119 -7.64 -2.57 -5.61
N LEU A 120 -7.57 -2.52 -4.27
CA LEU A 120 -7.68 -1.30 -3.49
C LEU A 120 -6.85 -1.36 -2.19
N VAL A 121 -6.59 -0.18 -1.62
CA VAL A 121 -6.05 0.00 -0.27
C VAL A 121 -6.80 1.13 0.44
N GLU A 122 -7.04 0.98 1.74
CA GLU A 122 -7.60 2.06 2.56
C GLU A 122 -6.52 3.08 2.93
N VAL A 123 -6.84 4.35 2.78
CA VAL A 123 -5.90 5.46 2.96
C VAL A 123 -6.50 6.50 3.92
N GLY A 124 -5.82 6.74 5.03
CA GLY A 124 -6.16 7.77 6.01
C GLY A 124 -5.59 9.15 5.66
N ASP A 125 -6.12 10.20 6.30
CA ASP A 125 -5.71 11.59 6.04
C ASP A 125 -4.24 11.90 6.35
N ALA A 126 -3.60 11.13 7.24
CA ALA A 126 -2.17 11.23 7.54
C ALA A 126 -1.27 10.33 6.67
N GLN A 127 -1.82 9.63 5.66
CA GLN A 127 -1.08 8.63 4.87
C GLN A 127 -0.82 9.06 3.42
N THR A 128 -1.45 10.15 2.98
CA THR A 128 -1.35 10.63 1.60
C THR A 128 -1.42 12.14 1.55
N SER A 129 -1.00 12.71 0.41
CA SER A 129 -1.27 14.09 0.02
C SER A 129 -2.39 14.21 -1.03
N TYR A 130 -2.92 13.09 -1.52
CA TYR A 130 -3.89 13.04 -2.60
C TYR A 130 -5.32 13.31 -2.10
N PRO A 131 -6.00 14.36 -2.58
CA PRO A 131 -7.33 14.72 -2.11
C PRO A 131 -8.44 13.87 -2.75
N MET A 132 -9.67 14.04 -2.27
CA MET A 132 -10.88 13.51 -2.91
C MET A 132 -11.96 14.58 -2.81
N THR A 133 -12.59 14.95 -3.92
CA THR A 133 -13.59 16.04 -3.94
C THR A 133 -14.99 15.57 -3.58
N LYS A 134 -15.33 14.29 -3.83
CA LYS A 134 -16.57 13.66 -3.36
C LYS A 134 -16.67 13.67 -1.83
N THR A 135 -17.80 14.13 -1.30
CA THR A 135 -18.03 14.22 0.15
C THR A 135 -18.68 12.97 0.76
N TYR A 136 -19.35 12.15 -0.07
CA TYR A 136 -20.15 11.00 0.37
C TYR A 136 -21.16 11.33 1.48
N GLY A 137 -21.81 12.49 1.36
CA GLY A 137 -22.83 12.94 2.32
C GLY A 137 -22.24 13.57 3.59
N ALA A 138 -20.94 13.86 3.62
CA ALA A 138 -20.35 14.76 4.61
C ALA A 138 -20.45 16.23 4.18
N LEU A 139 -20.25 17.15 5.12
CA LEU A 139 -20.26 18.60 4.87
C LEU A 139 -19.07 19.06 4.02
N GLU A 140 -17.92 18.43 4.21
CA GLU A 140 -16.66 18.74 3.52
C GLU A 140 -16.04 17.49 2.88
N PRO A 141 -15.25 17.68 1.81
CA PRO A 141 -14.47 16.61 1.21
C PRO A 141 -13.37 16.08 2.14
N PHE A 142 -12.80 14.93 1.77
CA PHE A 142 -11.59 14.44 2.43
C PHE A 142 -10.45 15.44 2.24
N LYS A 143 -9.74 15.73 3.33
CA LYS A 143 -8.61 16.67 3.33
C LYS A 143 -7.36 15.95 3.84
N PRO A 144 -6.36 15.72 2.97
CA PRO A 144 -5.07 15.21 3.37
C PRO A 144 -4.41 16.12 4.42
N LYS A 145 -3.74 15.52 5.40
CA LYS A 145 -2.90 16.22 6.39
C LYS A 145 -1.46 16.38 5.91
N ILE A 146 -0.98 15.49 5.03
CA ILE A 146 0.34 15.61 4.41
C ILE A 146 0.23 16.59 3.22
N LYS A 147 1.18 17.52 3.13
CA LYS A 147 1.26 18.44 1.98
C LYS A 147 1.83 17.73 0.76
N PRO A 148 1.45 18.10 -0.48
CA PRO A 148 2.05 17.49 -1.68
C PRO A 148 3.58 17.67 -1.78
N TYR A 149 4.12 18.73 -1.19
CA TYR A 149 5.56 18.96 -1.05
C TYR A 149 5.86 19.83 0.17
N TYR A 150 7.14 19.83 0.55
CA TYR A 150 7.72 20.72 1.55
C TYR A 150 8.97 21.39 0.97
N ASN A 151 9.30 22.60 1.41
CA ASN A 151 10.54 23.26 1.05
C ASN A 151 11.53 23.12 2.21
N VAL A 152 12.67 22.48 1.97
CA VAL A 152 13.74 22.25 2.95
C VAL A 152 15.01 22.90 2.42
N ASN A 153 15.52 23.92 3.12
CA ASN A 153 16.74 24.65 2.74
C ASN A 153 16.75 25.13 1.28
N GLY A 154 15.61 25.64 0.79
CA GLY A 154 15.46 26.11 -0.58
C GLY A 154 15.20 25.01 -1.63
N VAL A 155 15.21 23.74 -1.24
CA VAL A 155 14.92 22.59 -2.12
C VAL A 155 13.49 22.12 -1.90
N ARG A 156 12.73 21.96 -3.00
CA ARG A 156 11.39 21.36 -2.96
C ARG A 156 11.50 19.84 -2.90
N LYS A 157 10.95 19.23 -1.86
CA LYS A 157 10.86 17.78 -1.67
C LYS A 157 9.41 17.34 -1.72
N TYR A 158 9.08 16.45 -2.67
CA TYR A 158 7.73 15.94 -2.84
C TYR A 158 7.40 14.86 -1.82
N SER A 159 6.14 14.81 -1.38
CA SER A 159 5.65 13.78 -0.47
C SER A 159 5.11 12.60 -1.26
N LEU A 160 5.86 11.51 -1.31
CA LEU A 160 5.52 10.30 -2.07
C LEU A 160 4.94 9.26 -1.12
N ALA A 161 3.80 8.67 -1.50
CA ALA A 161 3.08 7.72 -0.65
C ALA A 161 3.13 6.30 -1.24
N TYR A 162 3.52 5.34 -0.40
CA TYR A 162 3.56 3.93 -0.74
C TYR A 162 2.83 3.09 0.32
N PHE A 163 2.28 1.96 -0.12
CA PHE A 163 1.61 1.02 0.76
C PHE A 163 2.22 -0.36 0.58
N ILE A 164 2.53 -1.01 1.69
CA ILE A 164 2.92 -2.42 1.72
C ILE A 164 1.74 -3.19 2.29
N GLN A 165 0.98 -3.85 1.44
CA GLN A 165 -0.20 -4.62 1.85
C GLN A 165 0.15 -6.11 1.91
N ILE A 166 -0.01 -6.71 3.08
CA ILE A 166 0.32 -8.10 3.37
C ILE A 166 -0.99 -8.87 3.56
N VAL A 167 -1.25 -9.77 2.62
CA VAL A 167 -2.40 -10.70 2.66
C VAL A 167 -1.92 -12.02 3.25
N TYR A 168 -2.61 -12.51 4.27
CA TYR A 168 -2.23 -13.75 4.94
C TYR A 168 -3.45 -14.44 5.57
N GLU A 169 -3.28 -15.70 5.98
CA GLU A 169 -4.34 -16.45 6.66
C GLU A 169 -4.25 -16.28 8.18
N LYS A 170 -5.37 -16.45 8.88
CA LYS A 170 -5.44 -16.36 10.34
C LYS A 170 -4.54 -17.41 11.01
N PRO A 171 -3.84 -17.05 12.10
CA PRO A 171 -2.94 -17.95 12.81
C PRO A 171 -3.55 -19.30 13.18
N GLU A 172 -4.80 -19.32 13.66
CA GLU A 172 -5.50 -20.52 14.12
C GLU A 172 -5.75 -21.50 12.96
N ILE A 173 -5.96 -20.97 11.76
CA ILE A 173 -6.19 -21.73 10.54
C ILE A 173 -4.88 -22.27 10.00
N ILE A 174 -3.84 -21.43 9.98
CA ILE A 174 -2.49 -21.86 9.63
C ILE A 174 -2.08 -23.05 10.51
N MET A 175 -2.34 -22.97 11.82
CA MET A 175 -1.97 -24.02 12.77
C MET A 175 -2.85 -25.28 12.64
N SER A 176 -4.17 -25.14 12.48
CA SER A 176 -5.09 -26.29 12.39
C SER A 176 -5.00 -27.05 11.06
N MET A 177 -4.73 -26.35 9.96
CA MET A 177 -4.60 -26.94 8.62
C MET A 177 -3.15 -27.19 8.20
N ASN A 178 -2.17 -26.90 9.07
CA ASN A 178 -0.74 -27.05 8.80
C ASN A 178 -0.29 -26.33 7.50
N LEU A 179 -0.73 -25.08 7.32
CA LEU A 179 -0.40 -24.25 6.15
C LEU A 179 1.00 -23.60 6.31
N ASP A 180 1.56 -23.07 5.21
CA ASP A 180 2.80 -22.29 5.30
C ASP A 180 2.58 -21.03 6.15
N GLN A 181 3.41 -20.83 7.17
CA GLN A 181 3.28 -19.72 8.12
C GLN A 181 3.62 -18.33 7.56
N GLY A 182 4.04 -18.26 6.29
CA GLY A 182 4.33 -17.03 5.58
C GLY A 182 3.07 -16.30 5.11
N PRO A 183 3.23 -15.09 4.57
CA PRO A 183 2.13 -14.40 3.93
C PRO A 183 1.71 -15.13 2.66
N ILE A 184 0.46 -14.96 2.26
CA ILE A 184 -0.06 -15.41 0.96
C ILE A 184 0.47 -14.49 -0.14
N ALA A 185 0.42 -13.18 0.11
CA ALA A 185 0.94 -12.19 -0.81
C ALA A 185 1.46 -10.95 -0.09
N ILE A 186 2.42 -10.28 -0.71
CA ILE A 186 2.87 -8.94 -0.36
C ILE A 186 2.69 -8.07 -1.60
N LEU A 187 1.99 -6.95 -1.45
CA LEU A 187 1.80 -5.95 -2.49
C LEU A 187 2.55 -4.69 -2.11
N LEU A 188 3.34 -4.15 -3.01
CA LEU A 188 3.90 -2.81 -2.91
C LEU A 188 3.16 -1.90 -3.90
N ILE A 189 2.54 -0.83 -3.39
CA ILE A 189 1.62 0.02 -4.13
C ILE A 189 2.10 1.46 -4.05
N SER A 190 2.24 2.12 -5.20
CA SER A 190 2.51 3.56 -5.32
C SER A 190 1.21 4.32 -5.51
N MET A 191 0.99 5.30 -4.65
CA MET A 191 -0.15 6.20 -4.70
C MET A 191 0.26 7.54 -5.33
N PRO A 192 -0.55 8.10 -6.23
CA PRO A 192 -0.26 9.42 -6.80
C PRO A 192 -0.15 10.50 -5.73
N ASN A 193 0.79 11.41 -5.90
CA ASN A 193 0.97 12.63 -5.12
C ASN A 193 -0.21 13.58 -5.38
N GLY A 194 -0.57 14.41 -4.38
CA GLY A 194 -1.69 15.33 -4.50
C GLY A 194 -1.63 16.34 -5.64
N MET A 195 -0.44 16.64 -6.19
CA MET A 195 -0.32 17.48 -7.39
C MET A 195 -0.84 16.77 -8.65
N LEU A 196 -0.91 15.44 -8.67
CA LEU A 196 -1.43 14.64 -9.78
C LEU A 196 -2.96 14.52 -9.76
N TYR A 197 -3.66 15.29 -8.92
CA TYR A 197 -5.12 15.24 -8.85
C TYR A 197 -5.77 15.58 -10.18
N ASP A 198 -5.29 16.59 -10.90
CA ASP A 198 -5.89 17.00 -12.18
C ASP A 198 -5.68 15.97 -13.31
N ILE A 199 -4.82 14.96 -13.09
CA ILE A 199 -4.53 13.88 -14.05
C ILE A 199 -5.38 12.63 -13.79
N TYR A 200 -5.60 12.32 -12.51
CA TYR A 200 -6.26 11.09 -12.05
C TYR A 200 -7.68 11.31 -11.49
N GLY A 201 -7.95 12.48 -10.93
CA GLY A 201 -9.23 12.86 -10.34
C GLY A 201 -9.82 11.85 -9.34
N ASP A 202 -11.15 11.95 -9.20
CA ASP A 202 -11.92 11.12 -8.26
C ASP A 202 -12.20 9.69 -8.77
N GLU A 203 -11.59 9.28 -9.88
CA GLU A 203 -11.84 7.99 -10.54
C GLU A 203 -11.08 6.85 -9.84
N ILE A 204 -9.95 7.16 -9.21
CA ILE A 204 -9.12 6.21 -8.44
C ILE A 204 -9.45 6.19 -6.95
N VAL A 205 -10.40 7.01 -6.49
CA VAL A 205 -10.86 7.06 -5.09
C VAL A 205 -12.34 6.70 -4.97
N ARG A 206 -12.70 6.03 -3.87
CA ARG A 206 -14.06 5.55 -3.61
C ARG A 206 -14.44 5.76 -2.14
N TYR A 207 -15.69 5.38 -1.84
CA TYR A 207 -16.36 5.59 -0.56
C TYR A 207 -15.49 5.28 0.67
N PRO A 208 -15.57 6.14 1.71
CA PRO A 208 -14.81 5.96 2.94
C PRO A 208 -15.37 4.83 3.81
N LYS A 209 -14.57 4.37 4.78
CA LYS A 209 -15.04 3.49 5.87
C LYS A 209 -15.54 4.28 7.07
N SER A 210 -15.01 5.47 7.31
CA SER A 210 -15.37 6.28 8.48
C SER A 210 -15.35 7.78 8.17
N TYR A 211 -15.99 8.53 9.05
CA TYR A 211 -16.12 9.98 8.96
C TYR A 211 -15.61 10.61 10.25
N ILE A 212 -14.99 11.78 10.14
CA ILE A 212 -14.80 12.68 11.26
C ILE A 212 -16.16 13.31 11.56
N THR A 213 -16.65 13.10 12.78
CA THR A 213 -17.94 13.61 13.24
C THR A 213 -17.78 14.68 14.31
N ARG A 214 -18.62 15.71 14.27
CA ARG A 214 -18.74 16.71 15.33
C ARG A 214 -20.23 16.97 15.56
N GLU A 215 -20.65 16.91 16.83
CA GLU A 215 -22.05 17.17 17.22
C GLU A 215 -23.06 16.33 16.42
N GLY A 216 -22.76 15.04 16.21
CA GLY A 216 -23.60 14.10 15.47
C GLY A 216 -23.60 14.27 13.94
N ARG A 217 -22.89 15.26 13.40
CA ARG A 217 -22.81 15.53 11.95
C ARG A 217 -21.51 14.99 11.36
N ARG A 218 -21.59 14.41 10.16
CA ARG A 218 -20.42 13.99 9.38
C ARG A 218 -19.76 15.23 8.79
N ILE A 219 -18.61 15.62 9.36
CA ILE A 219 -17.87 16.80 8.92
C ILE A 219 -17.14 16.49 7.63
N ARG A 220 -16.33 15.42 7.61
CA ARG A 220 -15.62 14.97 6.40
C ARG A 220 -15.27 13.49 6.49
N PRO A 221 -15.00 12.81 5.36
CA PRO A 221 -14.39 11.48 5.39
C PRO A 221 -13.06 11.48 6.17
N ALA A 222 -12.83 10.46 6.99
CA ALA A 222 -11.58 10.28 7.74
C ALA A 222 -10.51 9.51 6.93
N ASN A 223 -10.97 8.73 5.97
CA ASN A 223 -10.20 7.91 5.04
C ASN A 223 -10.90 7.91 3.67
N TYR A 224 -10.30 7.25 2.70
CA TYR A 224 -10.99 6.75 1.51
C TYR A 224 -10.36 5.42 1.09
N ARG A 225 -10.89 4.81 0.03
CA ARG A 225 -10.26 3.67 -0.63
C ARG A 225 -9.60 4.12 -1.93
N TYR A 226 -8.29 3.94 -2.04
CA TYR A 226 -7.54 4.09 -3.29
C TYR A 226 -7.66 2.80 -4.10
N TYR A 227 -8.32 2.86 -5.25
CA TYR A 227 -8.51 1.75 -6.16
C TYR A 227 -7.41 1.77 -7.23
N TYR A 228 -6.23 1.25 -6.87
CA TYR A 228 -5.11 1.10 -7.81
C TYR A 228 -5.46 0.20 -9.01
N SER A 229 -6.53 -0.59 -8.93
CA SER A 229 -7.04 -1.39 -10.05
C SER A 229 -7.79 -0.60 -11.11
N GLU A 230 -8.29 0.61 -10.79
CA GLU A 230 -8.96 1.46 -11.78
C GLU A 230 -7.92 2.07 -12.73
N GLU A 231 -6.79 2.53 -12.18
CA GLU A 231 -5.68 3.10 -12.94
C GLU A 231 -4.33 2.54 -12.46
N PRO A 232 -3.94 1.34 -12.92
CA PRO A 232 -2.76 0.65 -12.40
C PRO A 232 -1.44 1.16 -12.98
N CYS A 233 -1.49 2.04 -13.99
CA CYS A 233 -0.33 2.57 -14.71
C CYS A 233 0.02 4.00 -14.28
N TYR A 234 1.30 4.34 -14.39
CA TYR A 234 1.75 5.74 -14.38
C TYR A 234 1.26 6.44 -15.67
N LYS A 235 0.34 7.40 -15.55
CA LYS A 235 -0.46 7.96 -16.67
C LYS A 235 0.36 8.83 -17.62
N LEU A 236 1.33 9.56 -17.06
CA LEU A 236 2.25 10.45 -17.77
C LEU A 236 3.52 9.74 -18.22
N LEU A 237 3.83 8.55 -17.67
CA LEU A 237 4.97 7.72 -18.07
C LEU A 237 4.59 6.64 -19.10
N GLN A 238 3.77 7.00 -20.07
CA GLN A 238 3.22 6.07 -21.06
C GLN A 238 4.33 5.23 -21.70
N SER A 239 4.33 3.94 -21.40
CA SER A 239 5.27 2.96 -21.94
C SER A 239 4.52 1.70 -22.37
N LYS A 240 5.14 0.94 -23.28
CA LYS A 240 4.73 -0.43 -23.61
C LYS A 240 5.89 -1.38 -23.31
N PRO A 241 5.73 -2.36 -22.39
CA PRO A 241 4.56 -2.59 -21.54
C PRO A 241 4.33 -1.46 -20.51
N CYS A 242 3.14 -1.40 -19.92
CA CYS A 242 2.77 -0.39 -18.93
C CYS A 242 3.74 -0.39 -17.72
N ASN A 243 4.15 0.80 -17.30
CA ASN A 243 4.80 1.01 -16.02
C ASN A 243 3.74 0.93 -14.91
N TYR A 244 3.68 -0.21 -14.22
CA TYR A 244 2.71 -0.43 -13.14
C TYR A 244 3.07 0.31 -11.87
N ARG A 245 2.07 0.87 -11.19
CA ARG A 245 2.14 1.41 -9.82
C ARG A 245 2.17 0.32 -8.73
N ILE A 246 2.09 -0.95 -9.11
CA ILE A 246 1.96 -2.09 -8.19
C ILE A 246 3.03 -3.14 -8.47
N ARG A 247 3.56 -3.76 -7.41
CA ARG A 247 4.41 -4.97 -7.44
C ARG A 247 3.77 -6.02 -6.56
N LEU A 248 3.77 -7.28 -7.02
CA LEU A 248 3.11 -8.39 -6.34
C LEU A 248 4.09 -9.55 -6.13
N TYR A 249 4.16 -9.98 -4.88
CA TYR A 249 4.94 -11.11 -4.42
C TYR A 249 3.96 -12.16 -3.91
N PHE A 250 3.97 -13.36 -4.47
CA PHE A 250 2.99 -14.40 -4.15
C PHE A 250 3.66 -15.68 -3.66
N ASN A 251 3.13 -16.24 -2.58
CA ASN A 251 3.64 -17.47 -1.99
C ASN A 251 3.03 -18.67 -2.70
N GLU A 252 3.83 -19.36 -3.51
CA GLU A 252 3.40 -20.49 -4.32
C GLU A 252 2.86 -21.67 -3.51
N LYS A 253 3.20 -21.77 -2.21
CA LYS A 253 2.64 -22.79 -1.31
C LYS A 253 1.15 -22.62 -1.06
N TYR A 254 0.61 -21.43 -1.34
CA TYR A 254 -0.82 -21.15 -1.31
C TYR A 254 -1.51 -21.32 -2.67
N ASN A 255 -0.81 -21.85 -3.68
CA ASN A 255 -1.45 -22.20 -4.94
C ASN A 255 -2.47 -23.32 -4.75
N GLY A 256 -3.68 -23.11 -5.26
CA GLY A 256 -4.79 -24.06 -5.10
C GLY A 256 -5.42 -24.03 -3.71
N TYR A 257 -5.03 -23.11 -2.83
CA TYR A 257 -5.64 -22.97 -1.50
C TYR A 257 -7.14 -22.65 -1.65
N TYR A 258 -7.97 -23.46 -0.99
CA TYR A 258 -9.42 -23.35 -1.00
C TYR A 258 -9.96 -23.36 0.43
N ARG A 259 -10.83 -22.39 0.75
CA ARG A 259 -11.54 -22.32 2.02
C ARG A 259 -12.87 -21.60 1.86
N GLU A 260 -13.99 -22.24 2.21
CA GLU A 260 -15.34 -21.61 2.32
C GLU A 260 -15.63 -20.49 1.29
N GLY A 261 -15.54 -20.80 -0.01
CA GLY A 261 -15.82 -19.83 -1.08
C GLY A 261 -14.67 -18.91 -1.49
N LEU A 262 -13.50 -19.04 -0.85
CA LEU A 262 -12.23 -18.44 -1.27
C LEU A 262 -11.40 -19.49 -2.02
N TYR A 263 -11.10 -19.22 -3.30
CA TYR A 263 -10.21 -20.04 -4.11
C TYR A 263 -9.04 -19.21 -4.63
N LEU A 264 -7.81 -19.63 -4.30
CA LEU A 264 -6.58 -18.99 -4.76
C LEU A 264 -5.87 -19.90 -5.78
N ARG A 265 -5.70 -19.44 -7.02
CA ARG A 265 -4.75 -20.03 -8.00
C ARG A 265 -3.59 -19.08 -8.23
N ILE A 266 -2.44 -19.60 -8.71
CA ILE A 266 -1.26 -18.85 -9.20
C ILE A 266 -1.63 -17.72 -10.19
N THR A 267 -2.87 -17.68 -10.69
CA THR A 267 -3.56 -16.47 -11.16
C THR A 267 -5.11 -16.70 -11.16
N PRO A 268 -6.03 -15.72 -10.97
CA PRO A 268 -6.06 -14.63 -9.99
C PRO A 268 -7.43 -14.07 -9.54
N HIS A 269 -7.48 -13.37 -8.40
CA HIS A 269 -8.48 -12.30 -8.17
C HIS A 269 -7.87 -10.91 -8.34
N ILE A 270 -6.68 -10.68 -7.78
CA ILE A 270 -5.93 -9.41 -7.90
C ILE A 270 -5.32 -9.24 -9.29
N ILE A 271 -4.61 -10.25 -9.83
CA ILE A 271 -4.14 -10.20 -11.23
C ILE A 271 -5.33 -10.33 -12.22
N ALA A 272 -6.53 -10.79 -11.82
CA ALA A 272 -7.68 -10.91 -12.75
C ALA A 272 -8.41 -9.58 -12.87
N SER A 273 -8.50 -8.81 -11.78
CA SER A 273 -8.97 -7.43 -11.85
C SER A 273 -7.97 -6.57 -12.63
N LEU A 274 -6.66 -6.79 -12.46
CA LEU A 274 -5.62 -6.08 -13.21
C LEU A 274 -5.56 -6.52 -14.70
N LYS A 275 -5.64 -7.82 -15.01
CA LYS A 275 -5.64 -8.36 -16.38
C LYS A 275 -6.92 -8.07 -17.16
N ARG A 276 -8.10 -8.05 -16.51
CA ARG A 276 -9.38 -7.74 -17.21
C ARG A 276 -9.45 -6.33 -17.78
N ARG A 277 -8.63 -5.40 -17.28
CA ARG A 277 -8.58 -4.00 -17.75
C ARG A 277 -7.37 -3.68 -18.63
N CYS A 278 -6.41 -4.60 -18.71
CA CYS A 278 -5.42 -4.63 -19.77
C CYS A 278 -6.08 -5.10 -21.07
N ASN A 279 -6.43 -4.19 -21.98
CA ASN A 279 -6.92 -4.57 -23.32
C ASN A 279 -5.86 -5.41 -24.06
N ASN A 280 -6.03 -6.75 -24.07
CA ASN A 280 -5.40 -7.73 -24.98
C ASN A 280 -3.89 -7.60 -25.28
N HIS A 281 -3.10 -6.98 -24.40
CA HIS A 281 -1.66 -6.85 -24.58
C HIS A 281 -0.91 -7.32 -23.34
N ASP A 282 0.20 -8.02 -23.56
CA ASP A 282 1.03 -8.73 -22.58
C ASP A 282 1.20 -7.96 -21.26
N CYS A 283 0.34 -8.30 -20.30
CA CYS A 283 0.46 -7.82 -18.93
C CYS A 283 1.46 -8.68 -18.19
N ASN A 284 2.74 -8.38 -18.42
CA ASN A 284 3.86 -8.74 -17.56
C ASN A 284 3.72 -7.97 -16.24
N LEU A 285 2.72 -8.34 -15.43
CA LEU A 285 2.77 -8.10 -14.00
C LEU A 285 3.94 -8.89 -13.48
N PHE A 286 4.94 -8.19 -12.93
CA PHE A 286 6.11 -8.81 -12.34
C PHE A 286 5.66 -9.67 -11.15
N TYR A 287 5.53 -10.96 -11.41
CA TYR A 287 5.21 -12.00 -10.44
C TYR A 287 6.53 -12.55 -9.92
N PHE A 288 6.73 -12.49 -8.62
CA PHE A 288 7.84 -13.16 -7.96
C PHE A 288 7.29 -14.17 -6.97
N SER A 289 7.73 -15.42 -7.13
CA SER A 289 7.49 -16.47 -6.15
C SER A 289 8.24 -16.15 -4.85
N ILE A 290 7.56 -16.31 -3.72
CA ILE A 290 8.13 -16.12 -2.38
C ILE A 290 8.02 -17.41 -1.56
N SER A 291 8.58 -18.51 -2.09
CA SER A 291 8.62 -19.83 -1.44
C SER A 291 9.70 -19.97 -0.37
#